data_AF-A0A3S3LDA1-F1
#
_entry.id   AF-A0A3S3LDA1-F1
#
_cell.length_a   1.000
_cell.length_b   1.000
_cell.length_c   1.000
_cell.angle_alpha   90.00
_cell.angle_beta   90.00
_cell.angle_gamma   90.00
#
_symmetry.space_group_name_H-M   'P 1'
#
loop_
_entity.id
_entity.type
_entity.pdbx_description
1 polymer ?
#
loop_
_entity_poly.entity_id
_entity_poly.type
_entity_poly.pdbx_seq_one_letter_code
_entity_poly.pdbx_strand_id
1 'polypeptide(L)'
;MDERRQPSALVDEAYAALGEAIVDGRLRPGDRLRDVELAAYMGISRTPVREALQRLAAIRLVEIAPHRFTRVTTPTEQEMADMRDYAVHMIAMTMHLALPRCSDADIAEGAERFRAVADAARAHSSPEYVDAGFALLAHF
;
A
#
# COMPACT_ATOMS: atom_id res chain seq x y z
N MET A 1 16.38 -3.62 -32.96
CA MET A 1 17.27 -3.97 -31.84
C MET A 1 16.39 -4.69 -30.84
N ASP A 2 16.47 -6.02 -30.83
CA ASP A 2 15.55 -6.92 -30.11
C ASP A 2 16.07 -7.12 -28.68
N GLU A 3 15.64 -6.24 -27.77
CA GLU A 3 15.85 -6.38 -26.33
C GLU A 3 14.89 -7.43 -25.78
N ARG A 4 15.34 -8.67 -25.73
CA ARG A 4 14.67 -9.72 -24.95
C ARG A 4 14.67 -9.32 -23.47
N ARG A 5 13.64 -8.61 -23.02
CA ARG A 5 13.40 -8.30 -21.60
C ARG A 5 13.50 -9.61 -20.81
N GLN A 6 14.36 -9.63 -19.78
CA GLN A 6 14.54 -10.82 -18.95
C GLN A 6 13.23 -11.13 -18.20
N PRO A 7 12.88 -12.42 -18.01
CA PRO A 7 11.64 -12.81 -17.33
C PRO A 7 11.47 -12.17 -15.94
N SER A 8 12.55 -12.04 -15.17
CA SER A 8 12.54 -11.37 -13.86
C SER A 8 12.11 -9.92 -13.92
N ALA A 9 12.62 -9.16 -14.91
CA ALA A 9 12.27 -7.75 -15.08
C ALA A 9 10.78 -7.55 -15.38
N LEU A 10 10.17 -8.46 -16.16
CA LEU A 10 8.73 -8.40 -16.46
C LEU A 10 7.86 -8.75 -15.24
N VAL A 11 8.33 -9.64 -14.36
CA VAL A 11 7.66 -9.93 -13.09
C VAL A 11 7.70 -8.70 -12.19
N ASP A 12 8.85 -8.04 -12.09
CA ASP A 12 9.01 -6.83 -11.26
C ASP A 12 8.17 -5.66 -11.79
N GLU A 13 8.13 -5.46 -13.11
CA GLU A 13 7.30 -4.45 -13.78
C GLU A 13 5.80 -4.70 -13.51
N ALA A 14 5.34 -5.95 -13.69
CA ALA A 14 3.95 -6.32 -13.41
C ALA A 14 3.62 -6.19 -11.91
N TYR A 15 4.54 -6.56 -11.03
CA TYR A 15 4.38 -6.43 -9.58
C TYR A 15 4.21 -4.97 -9.17
N ALA A 16 5.10 -4.08 -9.65
CA ALA A 16 5.03 -2.65 -9.35
C ALA A 16 3.73 -2.04 -9.89
N ALA A 17 3.42 -2.25 -11.17
CA ALA A 17 2.25 -1.66 -11.82
C ALA A 17 0.92 -2.12 -11.20
N LEU A 18 0.79 -3.41 -10.86
CA LEU A 18 -0.40 -3.93 -10.18
C LEU A 18 -0.48 -3.45 -8.73
N GLY A 19 0.66 -3.40 -8.03
CA GLY A 19 0.73 -2.88 -6.66
C GLY A 19 0.28 -1.42 -6.58
N GLU A 20 0.84 -0.55 -7.43
CA GLU A 20 0.43 0.86 -7.53
C GLU A 20 -1.05 1.00 -7.86
N ALA A 21 -1.55 0.21 -8.81
CA ALA A 21 -2.96 0.26 -9.18
C ALA A 21 -3.89 -0.13 -8.02
N ILE A 22 -3.46 -1.05 -7.14
CA ILE A 22 -4.21 -1.39 -5.92
C ILE A 22 -4.13 -0.27 -4.88
N VAL A 23 -2.94 0.27 -4.63
CA VAL A 23 -2.70 1.32 -3.62
C VAL A 23 -3.46 2.61 -3.95
N ASP A 24 -3.44 3.03 -5.22
CA ASP A 24 -4.12 4.25 -5.67
C ASP A 24 -5.62 4.03 -5.95
N GLY A 25 -6.13 2.81 -5.75
CA GLY A 25 -7.56 2.47 -5.90
C GLY A 25 -8.05 2.33 -7.35
N ARG A 26 -7.16 2.30 -8.36
CA ARG A 26 -7.52 1.95 -9.75
C ARG A 26 -8.01 0.50 -9.86
N LEU A 27 -7.45 -0.39 -9.04
CA LEU A 27 -7.95 -1.72 -8.74
C LEU A 27 -8.48 -1.70 -7.31
N ARG A 28 -9.80 -1.84 -7.15
CA ARG A 28 -10.47 -1.64 -5.86
C ARG A 28 -10.57 -2.95 -5.09
N PRO A 29 -10.73 -2.90 -3.75
CA PRO A 29 -11.02 -4.07 -2.95
C PRO A 29 -12.13 -4.93 -3.55
N GLY A 30 -11.85 -6.22 -3.72
CA GLY A 30 -12.79 -7.20 -4.29
C GLY A 30 -12.76 -7.33 -5.82
N ASP A 31 -12.09 -6.42 -6.55
CA ASP A 31 -11.99 -6.52 -8.01
C ASP A 31 -11.29 -7.83 -8.41
N ARG A 32 -11.86 -8.53 -9.40
CA ARG A 32 -11.28 -9.78 -9.91
C ARG A 32 -10.09 -9.50 -10.81
N LEU A 33 -9.00 -10.21 -10.55
CA LEU A 33 -7.75 -10.10 -11.28
C LEU A 33 -7.56 -11.33 -12.17
N ARG A 34 -7.78 -11.17 -13.47
CA ARG A 34 -7.62 -12.26 -14.44
C ARG A 34 -6.28 -12.10 -15.14
N ASP A 35 -5.40 -13.07 -14.91
CA ASP A 35 -4.03 -13.07 -15.44
C ASP A 35 -3.97 -12.91 -16.96
N VAL A 36 -4.92 -13.51 -17.71
CA VAL A 36 -5.05 -13.36 -19.17
C VAL A 36 -5.31 -11.90 -19.57
N GLU A 37 -6.25 -11.24 -18.90
CA GLU A 37 -6.67 -9.87 -19.24
C GLU A 37 -5.58 -8.86 -18.86
N LEU A 38 -4.97 -9.04 -17.69
CA LEU A 38 -3.85 -8.23 -17.22
C LEU A 38 -2.62 -8.40 -18.12
N ALA A 39 -2.30 -9.63 -18.54
CA ALA A 39 -1.20 -9.90 -19.46
C ALA A 39 -1.42 -9.23 -20.82
N ALA A 40 -2.65 -9.29 -21.36
CA ALA A 40 -3.00 -8.63 -22.60
C ALA A 40 -2.89 -7.10 -22.49
N TYR A 41 -3.37 -6.52 -21.39
CA TYR A 41 -3.28 -5.08 -21.11
C TYR A 41 -1.82 -4.60 -21.01
N MET A 42 -0.96 -5.40 -20.37
CA MET A 42 0.46 -5.09 -20.17
C MET A 42 1.34 -5.43 -21.37
N GLY A 43 0.81 -6.12 -22.39
CA GLY A 43 1.58 -6.54 -23.56
C GLY A 43 2.65 -7.61 -23.26
N ILE A 44 2.45 -8.41 -22.22
CA ILE A 44 3.39 -9.45 -21.77
C ILE A 44 2.72 -10.82 -21.70
N SER A 45 3.50 -11.89 -21.47
CA SER A 45 2.94 -13.23 -21.30
C SER A 45 2.26 -13.40 -19.93
N ARG A 46 1.45 -14.46 -19.78
CA ARG A 46 0.70 -14.72 -18.53
C ARG A 46 1.57 -15.10 -17.34
N THR A 47 2.69 -15.76 -17.58
CA THR A 47 3.59 -16.26 -16.52
C THR A 47 4.08 -15.15 -15.58
N PRO A 48 4.68 -14.04 -16.08
CA PRO A 48 5.14 -12.96 -15.19
C PRO A 48 4.01 -12.30 -14.40
N VAL A 49 2.82 -12.13 -15.01
CA VAL A 49 1.63 -11.62 -14.30
C VAL A 49 1.21 -12.54 -13.18
N ARG A 50 1.19 -13.86 -13.41
CA ARG A 50 0.83 -14.84 -12.38
C ARG A 50 1.83 -14.81 -11.22
N GLU A 51 3.12 -14.71 -11.50
CA GLU A 51 4.16 -14.60 -10.46
C GLU A 51 4.05 -13.29 -9.67
N ALA A 52 3.78 -12.17 -10.35
CA ALA A 52 3.51 -10.89 -9.71
C ALA A 52 2.28 -10.97 -8.76
N LEU A 53 1.18 -11.57 -9.21
CA LEU A 53 -0.01 -11.80 -8.38
C LEU A 53 0.29 -12.69 -7.16
N GLN A 54 1.14 -13.72 -7.31
CA GLN A 54 1.58 -14.55 -6.19
C GLN A 54 2.43 -13.76 -5.18
N ARG A 55 3.32 -12.89 -5.65
CA ARG A 55 4.10 -12.00 -4.79
C ARG A 55 3.21 -11.00 -4.03
N LEU A 56 2.22 -10.41 -4.71
CA LEU A 56 1.23 -9.53 -4.07
C LEU A 56 0.35 -10.29 -3.07
N ALA A 57 0.06 -11.56 -3.32
CA ALA A 57 -0.67 -12.40 -2.38
C ALA A 57 0.14 -12.73 -1.12
N ALA A 58 1.46 -12.90 -1.25
CA ALA A 58 2.36 -13.12 -0.11
C ALA A 58 2.33 -11.95 0.89
N ILE A 59 2.07 -10.72 0.40
CA ILE A 59 1.92 -9.51 1.22
C ILE A 59 0.47 -9.07 1.43
N ARG A 60 -0.51 -9.96 1.14
CA ARG A 60 -1.95 -9.72 1.36
C ARG A 60 -2.57 -8.55 0.59
N LEU A 61 -1.96 -8.06 -0.49
CA LEU A 61 -2.64 -7.13 -1.42
C LEU A 61 -3.61 -7.85 -2.37
N VAL A 62 -3.37 -9.15 -2.60
CA VAL A 62 -4.20 -10.01 -3.44
C VAL A 62 -4.60 -11.27 -2.67
N GLU A 63 -5.83 -11.73 -2.87
CA GLU A 63 -6.30 -13.03 -2.38
C GLU A 63 -6.40 -14.02 -3.53
N ILE A 64 -5.85 -15.21 -3.33
CA ILE A 64 -5.92 -16.32 -4.29
C ILE A 64 -6.65 -17.49 -3.64
N ALA A 65 -7.82 -17.80 -4.17
CA ALA A 65 -8.58 -18.99 -3.83
C ALA A 65 -8.56 -19.95 -5.05
N PRO A 66 -7.88 -21.11 -4.96
CA PRO A 66 -7.77 -22.06 -6.06
C PRO A 66 -9.12 -22.38 -6.69
N HIS A 67 -9.19 -22.31 -8.02
CA HIS A 67 -10.40 -22.56 -8.82
C HIS A 67 -11.63 -21.66 -8.51
N ARG A 68 -11.47 -20.63 -7.67
CA ARG A 68 -12.58 -19.73 -7.29
C ARG A 68 -12.33 -18.30 -7.72
N PHE A 69 -11.19 -17.73 -7.32
CA PHE A 69 -10.86 -16.35 -7.66
C PHE A 69 -9.39 -16.02 -7.41
N THR A 70 -8.91 -15.02 -8.16
CA THR A 70 -7.86 -14.11 -7.73
C THR A 70 -8.47 -12.73 -7.68
N ARG A 71 -8.34 -12.00 -6.58
CA ARG A 71 -8.95 -10.67 -6.41
C ARG A 71 -8.11 -9.76 -5.53
N VAL A 72 -8.33 -8.46 -5.61
CA VAL A 72 -7.80 -7.50 -4.64
C VAL A 72 -8.41 -7.81 -3.26
N THR A 73 -7.57 -7.83 -2.23
CA THR A 73 -8.00 -8.09 -0.85
C THR A 73 -9.08 -7.10 -0.41
N THR A 74 -10.09 -7.59 0.29
CA THR A 74 -11.11 -6.75 0.92
C THR A 74 -10.94 -6.84 2.43
N PRO A 75 -10.27 -5.86 3.07
CA PRO A 75 -10.14 -5.85 4.51
C PRO A 75 -11.52 -5.71 5.15
N THR A 76 -11.74 -6.46 6.21
CA THR A 76 -12.94 -6.36 7.04
C THR A 76 -12.92 -5.06 7.84
N GLU A 77 -14.09 -4.61 8.32
CA GLU A 77 -14.16 -3.45 9.21
C GLU A 77 -13.34 -3.63 10.48
N GLN A 78 -13.25 -4.86 10.99
CA GLN A 78 -12.42 -5.19 12.16
C GLN A 78 -10.94 -5.06 11.83
N GLU A 79 -10.45 -5.62 10.72
CA GLU A 79 -9.04 -5.47 10.32
C GLU A 79 -8.67 -3.99 10.09
N MET A 80 -9.60 -3.21 9.52
CA MET A 80 -9.43 -1.76 9.38
C MET A 80 -9.37 -1.05 10.73
N ALA A 81 -10.15 -1.48 11.71
CA ALA A 81 -10.12 -0.93 13.07
C ALA A 81 -8.81 -1.29 13.78
N ASP A 82 -8.42 -2.57 13.74
CA ASP A 82 -7.18 -3.06 14.33
C ASP A 82 -5.95 -2.34 13.74
N MET A 83 -5.96 -2.08 12.44
CA MET A 83 -4.90 -1.32 11.77
C MET A 83 -4.84 0.14 12.23
N ARG A 84 -6.00 0.80 12.45
CA ARG A 84 -6.04 2.16 13.01
C ARG A 84 -5.51 2.18 14.44
N ASP A 85 -5.93 1.23 15.26
CA ASP A 85 -5.47 1.12 16.64
C ASP A 85 -3.95 0.90 16.68
N TYR A 86 -3.42 0.03 15.82
CA TYR A 86 -1.99 -0.17 15.68
C TYR A 86 -1.25 1.13 15.28
N ALA A 87 -1.76 1.86 14.29
CA ALA A 87 -1.16 3.12 13.84
C ALA A 87 -1.13 4.17 14.97
N VAL A 88 -2.22 4.30 15.73
CA VAL A 88 -2.30 5.23 16.88
C VAL A 88 -1.26 4.87 17.94
N HIS A 89 -1.11 3.59 18.28
CA HIS A 89 -0.12 3.14 19.26
C HIS A 89 1.32 3.41 18.80
N MET A 90 1.61 3.16 17.51
CA MET A 90 2.92 3.44 16.93
C MET A 90 3.26 4.93 17.00
N ILE A 91 2.34 5.79 16.57
CA ILE A 91 2.54 7.25 16.61
C ILE A 91 2.74 7.74 18.05
N ALA A 92 1.91 7.28 19.00
CA ALA A 92 2.03 7.66 20.40
C ALA A 92 3.39 7.25 21.01
N MET A 93 3.88 6.05 20.68
CA MET A 93 5.18 5.58 21.14
C MET A 93 6.33 6.38 20.53
N THR A 94 6.28 6.67 19.22
CA THR A 94 7.28 7.52 18.56
C THR A 94 7.36 8.89 19.22
N MET A 95 6.21 9.54 19.46
CA MET A 95 6.16 10.82 20.16
C MET A 95 6.71 10.73 21.58
N HIS A 96 6.35 9.69 22.34
CA HIS A 96 6.85 9.49 23.69
C HIS A 96 8.38 9.41 23.75
N LEU A 97 9.00 8.76 22.76
CA LEU A 97 10.45 8.59 22.69
C LEU A 97 11.18 9.81 22.12
N ALA A 98 10.55 10.57 21.23
CA ALA A 98 11.19 11.68 20.51
C ALA A 98 11.05 13.03 21.23
N LEU A 99 9.85 13.33 21.75
CA LEU A 99 9.54 14.64 22.36
C LEU A 99 10.54 15.12 23.43
N PRO A 100 11.11 14.26 24.30
CA PRO A 100 12.10 14.72 25.28
C PRO A 100 13.40 15.30 24.68
N ARG A 101 13.67 15.07 23.40
CA ARG A 101 14.87 15.55 22.68
C ARG A 101 14.56 16.66 21.68
N CYS A 102 13.28 17.00 21.50
CA CYS A 102 12.83 17.99 20.55
C CYS A 102 12.98 19.41 21.12
N SER A 103 13.36 20.33 20.25
CA SER A 103 13.21 21.77 20.51
C SER A 103 11.75 22.20 20.34
N ASP A 104 11.42 23.40 20.81
CA ASP A 104 10.09 23.99 20.58
C ASP A 104 9.74 24.10 19.08
N ALA A 105 10.75 24.30 18.22
CA ALA A 105 10.57 24.33 16.78
C ALA A 105 10.20 22.95 16.22
N ASP A 106 10.88 21.88 16.67
CA ASP A 106 10.59 20.51 16.26
C ASP A 106 9.18 20.08 16.69
N ILE A 107 8.76 20.50 17.90
CA ILE A 107 7.42 20.25 18.43
C ILE A 107 6.36 20.98 17.58
N ALA A 108 6.60 22.25 17.23
CA ALA A 108 5.69 23.03 16.40
C ALA A 108 5.51 22.40 15.01
N GLU A 109 6.61 22.00 14.36
CA GLU A 109 6.55 21.34 13.05
C GLU A 109 5.87 19.96 13.15
N GLY A 110 6.16 19.18 14.18
CA GLY A 110 5.50 17.90 14.42
C GLY A 110 3.99 18.04 14.64
N ALA A 111 3.55 19.11 15.31
CA ALA A 111 2.13 19.40 15.50
C ALA A 111 1.42 19.75 14.19
N GLU A 112 2.06 20.49 13.28
CA GLU A 112 1.54 20.75 11.93
C GLU A 112 1.37 19.46 11.14
N ARG A 113 2.40 18.58 11.15
CA ARG A 113 2.35 17.27 10.48
C ARG A 113 1.28 16.35 11.05
N PHE A 114 1.11 16.34 12.37
CA PHE A 114 0.04 15.57 13.02
C PHE A 114 -1.35 16.07 12.61
N ARG A 115 -1.51 17.39 12.41
CA ARG A 115 -2.77 17.95 11.92
C ARG A 115 -3.10 17.48 10.51
N ALA A 116 -2.10 17.40 9.62
CA ALA A 116 -2.27 16.85 8.28
C ALA A 116 -2.73 15.37 8.31
N VAL A 117 -2.18 14.55 9.21
CA VAL A 117 -2.65 13.16 9.43
C VAL A 117 -4.12 13.13 9.86
N ALA A 118 -4.49 13.98 10.81
CA ALA A 118 -5.87 14.04 11.32
C ALA A 118 -6.87 14.50 10.26
N ASP A 119 -6.47 15.42 9.37
CA ASP A 119 -7.33 15.92 8.29
C ASP A 119 -7.49 14.89 7.17
N ALA A 120 -6.40 14.20 6.77
CA ALA A 120 -6.47 13.09 5.82
C ALA A 120 -7.32 11.92 6.34
N ALA A 121 -7.24 11.63 7.65
CA ALA A 121 -8.09 10.62 8.30
C ALA A 121 -9.58 10.99 8.20
N ARG A 122 -9.92 12.26 8.47
CA ARG A 122 -11.31 12.77 8.36
C ARG A 122 -11.84 12.73 6.93
N ALA A 123 -10.97 12.98 5.95
CA ALA A 123 -11.32 12.91 4.53
C ALA A 123 -11.51 11.47 4.00
N HIS A 124 -11.23 10.44 4.81
CA HIS A 124 -11.24 9.03 4.39
C HIS A 124 -10.36 8.77 3.15
N SER A 125 -9.26 9.52 3.05
CA SER A 125 -8.32 9.42 1.94
C SER A 125 -7.16 8.51 2.33
N SER A 126 -7.22 7.24 1.92
CA SER A 126 -6.22 6.24 2.30
C SER A 126 -4.79 6.60 1.88
N PRO A 127 -4.53 7.08 0.64
CA PRO A 127 -3.16 7.45 0.23
C PRO A 127 -2.62 8.64 1.04
N GLU A 128 -3.39 9.73 1.15
CA GLU A 128 -2.97 10.93 1.88
C GLU A 128 -2.78 10.65 3.38
N TYR A 129 -3.60 9.78 3.97
CA TYR A 129 -3.47 9.36 5.37
C TYR A 129 -2.15 8.61 5.61
N VAL A 130 -1.81 7.67 4.71
CA VAL A 130 -0.57 6.89 4.81
C VAL A 130 0.65 7.79 4.62
N ASP A 131 0.64 8.65 3.59
CA ASP A 131 1.75 9.55 3.31
C ASP A 131 1.99 10.55 4.45
N ALA A 132 0.93 11.17 4.96
CA ALA A 132 1.01 12.07 6.11
C ALA A 132 1.52 11.33 7.36
N GLY A 133 1.09 10.09 7.57
CA GLY A 133 1.53 9.26 8.70
C GLY A 133 3.03 8.97 8.65
N PHE A 134 3.55 8.58 7.50
CA PHE A 134 4.99 8.37 7.31
C PHE A 134 5.79 9.68 7.43
N ALA A 135 5.28 10.78 6.88
CA ALA A 135 5.92 12.09 6.98
C ALA A 135 5.99 12.62 8.42
N LEU A 136 5.00 12.28 9.26
CA LEU A 136 5.02 12.54 10.70
C LEU A 136 6.06 11.68 11.41
N LEU A 137 6.09 10.37 11.13
CA LEU A 137 7.04 9.45 11.76
C LEU A 137 8.49 9.74 11.40
N ALA A 138 8.76 10.21 10.17
CA ALA A 138 10.11 10.55 9.70
C ALA A 138 10.65 11.89 10.24
N HIS A 139 9.78 12.73 10.83
CA HIS A 139 10.16 14.02 11.40
C HIS A 139 10.86 13.90 12.76
N PHE A 140 10.52 12.87 13.52
CA PHE A 140 10.97 12.61 14.88
C PHE A 140 12.06 11.54 14.94
#